data_AF-A0A1V5FM17-F1
#
_entry.id   AF-A0A1V5FM17-F1
#
_cell.length_a   1.000
_cell.length_b   1.000
_cell.length_c   1.000
_cell.angle_alpha   90.00
_cell.angle_beta   90.00
_cell.angle_gamma   90.00
#
_symmetry.space_group_name_H-M   'P 1'
#
loop_
_entity.id
_entity.type
_entity.pdbx_description
1 polymer ?
#
loop_
_entity_poly.entity_id
_entity_poly.type
_entity_poly.pdbx_seq_one_letter_code
_entity_poly.pdbx_strand_id
1 'polypeptide(L)'
;MSSIPDASLPTPAAEPARRHPAWRGFATNLLIFLLGSLVFYLLKPLALEGGDTALYTEAQWVSIFWREGFVYYNREPLAHQLVRLVYLAVGNLHQAFILCSAVSGGLFLVLLRAFSRERVVWAAVLVSCLTWNFVGHIELYGATAVVLLLYFIVLVRALEPTPRATPVQAALALALAFMTHKLAFFFAPALLCLAFRRIDGRWRVRPWPARQWEKVLLIIIGMCALDLLPAIANLLDIRGLLYITFTEGLLDMLTPPSRGWAFWVESRNDTGMYFLFTLGSPLHLAHFFGFVVAGAPVGLVLLALNWRRIRSATAAPLVVASVIGIVWIFVWHPRIGWKDWDLFSMGTLPLNLLAGGAAAGMFERRVGSAAEEGAEGT
;
A
#
# COMPACT_ATOMS: atom_id res chain seq x y z
N MET A 1 22.03 52.03 -43.43
CA MET A 1 22.33 51.45 -42.10
C MET A 1 21.70 52.35 -41.05
N SER A 2 20.49 52.03 -40.57
CA SER A 2 19.86 52.74 -39.46
C SER A 2 19.62 51.73 -38.33
N SER A 3 20.31 51.92 -37.21
CA SER A 3 20.14 51.15 -35.99
C SER A 3 18.89 51.64 -35.25
N ILE A 4 17.84 50.81 -35.23
CA ILE A 4 16.68 51.02 -34.37
C ILE A 4 17.09 50.56 -32.96
N PRO A 5 16.96 51.41 -31.91
CA PRO A 5 17.22 50.99 -30.55
C PRO A 5 16.16 50.00 -30.08
N ASP A 6 16.59 48.85 -29.58
CA ASP A 6 15.73 47.88 -28.90
C ASP A 6 15.13 48.53 -27.65
N ALA A 7 13.84 48.87 -27.73
CA ALA A 7 13.04 49.26 -26.58
C ALA A 7 12.77 48.01 -25.74
N SER A 8 13.57 47.80 -24.70
CA SER A 8 13.30 46.80 -23.68
C SER A 8 11.99 47.15 -22.95
N LEU A 9 10.95 46.37 -23.23
CA LEU A 9 9.69 46.49 -22.51
C LEU A 9 9.94 46.22 -21.02
N PRO A 10 9.45 47.07 -20.11
CA PRO A 10 9.60 46.85 -18.68
C PRO A 10 8.92 45.54 -18.29
N THR A 11 9.71 44.62 -17.73
CA THR A 11 9.21 43.35 -17.19
C THR A 11 8.16 43.68 -16.14
N PRO A 12 6.91 43.21 -16.28
CA PRO A 12 5.88 43.48 -15.29
C PRO A 12 6.35 42.97 -13.94
N ALA A 13 6.34 43.86 -12.93
CA ALA A 13 6.72 43.53 -11.57
C ALA A 13 5.92 42.29 -11.14
N ALA A 14 6.64 41.23 -10.77
CA ALA A 14 6.03 39.98 -10.34
C ALA A 14 5.04 40.27 -9.22
N GLU A 15 3.74 40.07 -9.49
CA GLU A 15 2.71 40.19 -8.47
C GLU A 15 3.10 39.32 -7.28
N PRO A 16 3.13 39.86 -6.05
CA PRO A 16 3.45 39.08 -4.87
C PRO A 16 2.41 37.97 -4.77
N ALA A 17 2.84 36.73 -5.04
CA ALA A 17 2.02 35.55 -4.99
C ALA A 17 1.21 35.57 -3.69
N ARG A 18 -0.12 35.77 -3.80
CA ARG A 18 -1.04 35.80 -2.66
C ARG A 18 -0.90 34.47 -1.92
N ARG A 19 -0.06 34.44 -0.89
CA ARG A 19 0.12 33.27 -0.03
C ARG A 19 -1.19 33.06 0.69
N HIS A 20 -2.01 32.15 0.18
CA HIS A 20 -3.15 31.66 0.94
C HIS A 20 -2.63 31.19 2.31
N PRO A 21 -3.27 31.61 3.40
CA PRO A 21 -2.72 31.38 4.72
C PRO A 21 -2.73 29.88 5.03
N ALA A 22 -1.61 29.37 5.55
CA ALA A 22 -1.36 27.94 5.76
C ALA A 22 -2.45 27.22 6.57
N TRP A 23 -3.17 27.95 7.43
CA TRP A 23 -4.28 27.42 8.22
C TRP A 23 -5.43 26.84 7.38
N ARG A 24 -5.68 27.36 6.17
CA ARG A 24 -6.77 26.85 5.31
C ARG A 24 -6.53 25.42 4.85
N GLY A 25 -5.27 25.10 4.53
CA GLY A 25 -4.87 23.75 4.15
C GLY A 25 -5.01 22.77 5.32
N PHE A 26 -4.54 23.19 6.49
CA PHE A 26 -4.67 22.41 7.73
C PHE A 26 -6.13 22.14 8.09
N ALA A 27 -6.97 23.19 8.13
CA ALA A 27 -8.40 23.07 8.45
C ALA A 27 -9.14 22.15 7.48
N THR A 28 -8.83 22.23 6.19
CA THR A 28 -9.43 21.33 5.18
C THR A 28 -9.04 19.87 5.43
N ASN A 29 -7.77 19.59 5.71
CA ASN A 29 -7.31 18.22 5.96
C ASN A 29 -7.88 17.68 7.28
N LEU A 30 -7.95 18.51 8.33
CA LEU A 30 -8.58 18.15 9.59
C LEU A 30 -10.06 17.80 9.40
N LEU A 31 -10.79 18.61 8.62
CA LEU A 31 -12.20 18.36 8.33
C LEU A 31 -12.39 17.03 7.57
N ILE A 32 -11.55 16.77 6.55
CA ILE A 32 -11.59 15.50 5.80
C ILE A 32 -11.29 14.31 6.71
N PHE A 33 -10.30 14.44 7.60
CA PHE A 33 -9.94 13.41 8.56
C PHE A 33 -11.11 13.10 9.52
N LEU A 34 -11.69 14.14 10.13
CA LEU A 34 -12.77 13.98 11.12
C LEU A 34 -14.04 13.44 10.47
N LEU A 35 -14.48 14.02 9.34
CA LEU A 35 -15.67 13.55 8.63
C LEU A 35 -15.47 12.15 8.05
N GLY A 36 -14.30 11.87 7.48
CA GLY A 36 -13.96 10.54 6.96
C GLY A 36 -14.04 9.48 8.05
N SER A 37 -13.37 9.73 9.18
CA SER A 37 -13.39 8.82 10.33
C SER A 37 -14.80 8.61 10.86
N LEU A 38 -15.59 9.67 10.97
CA LEU A 38 -16.98 9.60 11.43
C LEU A 38 -17.84 8.77 10.46
N VAL A 39 -17.75 9.02 9.15
CA VAL A 39 -18.52 8.29 8.14
C VAL A 39 -18.17 6.81 8.18
N PHE A 40 -16.88 6.46 8.16
CA PHE A 40 -16.44 5.07 8.24
C PHE A 40 -16.90 4.37 9.53
N TYR A 41 -16.85 5.08 10.66
CA TYR A 41 -17.35 4.57 11.94
C TYR A 41 -18.87 4.34 11.96
N LEU A 42 -19.65 5.23 11.35
CA LEU A 42 -21.11 5.11 11.25
C LEU A 42 -21.53 3.98 10.31
N LEU A 43 -20.71 3.67 9.30
CA LEU A 43 -20.96 2.58 8.36
C LEU A 43 -20.63 1.18 8.93
N LYS A 44 -20.12 1.06 10.16
CA LYS A 44 -19.78 -0.23 10.78
C LYS A 44 -20.88 -1.32 10.74
N PRO A 45 -22.20 -1.04 10.72
CA PRO A 45 -23.20 -2.10 10.55
C PRO A 45 -23.11 -2.83 9.20
N LEU A 46 -22.39 -2.25 8.23
CA LEU A 46 -22.10 -2.82 6.92
C LEU A 46 -20.70 -3.46 6.84
N ALA A 47 -20.02 -3.63 7.97
CA ALA A 47 -18.68 -4.20 8.02
C ALA A 47 -18.67 -5.59 7.38
N LEU A 48 -17.65 -5.84 6.56
CA LEU A 48 -17.38 -7.16 6.00
C LEU A 48 -16.34 -7.86 6.89
N GLU A 49 -16.61 -9.12 7.21
CA GLU A 49 -15.66 -9.98 7.90
C GLU A 49 -14.47 -10.27 6.98
N GLY A 50 -13.27 -10.26 7.57
CA GLY A 50 -12.05 -10.76 6.96
C GLY A 50 -11.78 -12.23 7.31
N GLY A 51 -10.67 -12.76 6.82
CA GLY A 51 -10.25 -14.15 7.03
C GLY A 51 -9.98 -14.49 8.49
N ASP A 52 -9.41 -13.56 9.24
CA ASP A 52 -8.94 -13.72 10.61
C ASP A 52 -9.91 -13.13 11.66
N THR A 53 -11.04 -12.55 11.24
CA THR A 53 -12.02 -11.89 12.14
C THR A 53 -12.42 -12.76 13.35
N ALA A 54 -12.70 -14.05 13.14
CA ALA A 54 -13.10 -14.97 14.21
C ALA A 54 -12.03 -15.12 15.32
N LEU A 55 -10.74 -14.99 14.96
CA LEU A 55 -9.62 -15.04 15.91
C LEU A 55 -9.61 -13.83 16.85
N TYR A 56 -10.19 -12.71 16.43
CA TYR A 56 -10.24 -11.49 17.23
C TYR A 56 -11.53 -11.33 18.03
N THR A 57 -12.59 -12.08 17.68
CA THR A 57 -13.92 -11.93 18.29
C THR A 57 -14.31 -13.05 19.26
N GLU A 58 -13.82 -14.28 19.09
CA GLU A 58 -14.20 -15.38 19.98
C GLU A 58 -13.40 -15.34 21.29
N ALA A 59 -14.09 -15.49 22.43
CA ALA A 59 -13.49 -15.36 23.76
C ALA A 59 -12.26 -16.27 24.00
N GLN A 60 -12.27 -17.47 23.41
CA GLN A 60 -11.15 -18.40 23.47
C GLN A 60 -9.87 -17.83 22.84
N TRP A 61 -9.98 -17.12 21.71
CA TRP A 61 -8.85 -16.53 20.99
C TRP A 61 -8.47 -15.15 21.52
N VAL A 62 -9.42 -14.37 22.05
CA VAL A 62 -9.14 -13.08 22.71
C VAL A 62 -8.18 -13.25 23.90
N SER A 63 -8.33 -14.34 24.67
CA SER A 63 -7.40 -14.65 25.77
C SER A 63 -5.97 -14.93 25.28
N ILE A 64 -5.82 -15.35 24.02
CA ILE A 64 -4.55 -15.66 23.37
C ILE A 64 -3.97 -14.41 22.69
N PHE A 65 -4.80 -13.53 22.14
CA PHE A 65 -4.40 -12.21 21.60
C PHE A 65 -3.59 -11.39 22.63
N TRP A 66 -3.93 -11.51 23.91
CA TRP A 66 -3.24 -10.83 25.02
C TRP A 66 -2.06 -11.59 25.62
N ARG A 67 -1.87 -12.88 25.27
CA ARG A 67 -0.70 -13.64 25.71
C ARG A 67 0.47 -13.33 24.78
N GLU A 68 1.65 -13.13 25.38
CA GLU A 68 2.90 -12.62 24.78
C GLU A 68 3.51 -13.44 23.62
N GLY A 69 2.76 -14.34 22.97
CA GLY A 69 3.28 -15.28 21.96
C GLY A 69 2.45 -15.43 20.69
N PHE A 70 1.53 -14.51 20.37
CA PHE A 70 0.67 -14.70 19.20
C PHE A 70 1.37 -14.36 17.89
N VAL A 71 1.40 -15.31 16.95
CA VAL A 71 1.95 -15.22 15.57
C VAL A 71 1.67 -13.86 14.88
N TYR A 72 0.51 -13.26 15.18
CA TYR A 72 0.08 -11.98 14.62
C TYR A 72 0.79 -10.76 15.19
N TYR A 73 1.29 -10.79 16.44
CA TYR A 73 2.16 -9.72 16.94
C TYR A 73 3.39 -9.56 16.06
N ASN A 74 3.95 -10.66 15.55
CA ASN A 74 5.04 -10.54 14.59
C ASN A 74 4.57 -10.22 13.20
N ARG A 75 3.35 -10.58 12.78
CA ARG A 75 2.84 -10.24 11.45
C ARG A 75 2.61 -8.73 11.30
N GLU A 76 2.16 -8.08 12.36
CA GLU A 76 1.65 -6.70 12.35
C GLU A 76 1.92 -5.94 13.68
N PRO A 77 3.18 -5.86 14.14
CA PRO A 77 3.52 -5.41 15.49
C PRO A 77 3.03 -3.99 15.80
N LEU A 78 3.21 -3.05 14.87
CA LEU A 78 2.79 -1.66 15.09
C LEU A 78 1.27 -1.55 15.11
N ALA A 79 0.58 -2.20 14.19
CA ALA A 79 -0.87 -2.09 14.10
C ALA A 79 -1.54 -2.72 15.34
N HIS A 80 -0.96 -3.80 15.86
CA HIS A 80 -1.40 -4.44 17.10
C HIS A 80 -1.24 -3.49 18.31
N GLN A 81 -0.10 -2.79 18.40
CA GLN A 81 0.11 -1.80 19.47
C GLN A 81 -0.88 -0.64 19.37
N LEU A 82 -1.26 -0.20 18.16
CA LEU A 82 -2.29 0.83 17.99
C LEU A 82 -3.65 0.37 18.54
N VAL A 83 -4.11 -0.83 18.19
CA VAL A 83 -5.37 -1.37 18.75
C VAL A 83 -5.28 -1.55 20.25
N ARG A 84 -4.14 -2.01 20.78
CA ARG A 84 -3.93 -2.11 22.23
C ARG A 84 -4.08 -0.77 22.93
N LEU A 85 -3.49 0.30 22.41
CA LEU A 85 -3.61 1.63 23.00
C LEU A 85 -5.06 2.11 23.02
N VAL A 86 -5.80 1.89 21.93
CA VAL A 86 -7.23 2.25 21.88
C VAL A 86 -8.07 1.37 22.81
N TYR A 87 -7.75 0.08 22.91
CA TYR A 87 -8.39 -0.83 23.84
C TYR A 87 -8.20 -0.40 25.29
N LEU A 88 -6.99 0.00 25.69
CA LEU A 88 -6.73 0.51 27.04
C LEU A 88 -7.57 1.75 27.38
N ALA A 89 -7.94 2.56 26.38
CA ALA A 89 -8.79 3.73 26.56
C ALA A 89 -10.29 3.39 26.60
N VAL A 90 -10.74 2.40 25.83
CA VAL A 90 -12.17 2.13 25.60
C VAL A 90 -12.68 0.91 26.39
N GLY A 91 -11.80 0.00 26.81
CA GLY A 91 -12.13 -1.22 27.56
C GLY A 91 -12.86 -2.30 26.75
N ASN A 92 -13.02 -2.11 25.44
CA ASN A 92 -13.70 -3.06 24.55
C ASN A 92 -12.86 -3.28 23.28
N LEU A 93 -12.40 -4.51 23.06
CA LEU A 93 -11.46 -4.85 21.99
C LEU A 93 -12.10 -4.69 20.60
N HIS A 94 -13.33 -5.19 20.43
CA HIS A 94 -14.07 -5.07 19.18
C HIS A 94 -14.27 -3.60 18.78
N GLN A 95 -14.66 -2.76 19.75
CA GLN A 95 -14.77 -1.33 19.55
C GLN A 95 -13.42 -0.67 19.23
N ALA A 96 -12.31 -1.16 19.81
CA ALA A 96 -10.97 -0.66 19.50
C ALA A 96 -10.57 -0.94 18.05
N PHE A 97 -10.84 -2.14 17.52
CA PHE A 97 -10.65 -2.45 16.10
C PHE A 97 -11.44 -1.51 15.20
N ILE A 98 -12.75 -1.35 15.47
CA ILE A 98 -13.63 -0.48 14.69
C ILE A 98 -13.11 0.96 14.68
N LEU A 99 -12.69 1.49 15.83
CA LEU A 99 -12.15 2.85 15.94
C LEU A 99 -10.83 2.99 15.18
N CYS A 100 -9.91 2.04 15.32
CA CYS A 100 -8.66 2.03 14.57
C CYS A 100 -8.88 1.96 13.06
N SER A 101 -9.80 1.10 12.60
CA SER A 101 -10.20 0.98 11.19
C SER A 101 -10.76 2.30 10.66
N ALA A 102 -11.71 2.91 11.38
CA ALA A 102 -12.34 4.17 10.97
C ALA A 102 -11.36 5.35 10.96
N VAL A 103 -10.53 5.50 12.00
CA VAL A 103 -9.47 6.53 12.08
C VAL A 103 -8.46 6.36 10.95
N SER A 104 -8.08 5.12 10.63
CA SER A 104 -7.23 4.83 9.48
C SER A 104 -7.88 5.28 8.18
N GLY A 105 -9.19 5.07 8.01
CA GLY A 105 -9.94 5.57 6.86
C GLY A 105 -9.91 7.10 6.72
N GLY A 106 -10.12 7.84 7.81
CA GLY A 106 -10.00 9.30 7.79
C GLY A 106 -8.59 9.77 7.39
N LEU A 107 -7.55 9.13 7.92
CA LEU A 107 -6.16 9.44 7.58
C LEU A 107 -5.84 9.06 6.12
N PHE A 108 -6.38 7.95 5.64
CA PHE A 108 -6.26 7.50 4.26
C PHE A 108 -6.82 8.54 3.28
N LEU A 109 -7.99 9.15 3.57
CA LEU A 109 -8.56 10.21 2.72
C LEU A 109 -7.67 11.46 2.67
N VAL A 110 -7.03 11.83 3.78
CA VAL A 110 -6.07 12.95 3.80
C VAL A 110 -4.84 12.63 2.94
N LEU A 111 -4.30 11.42 3.05
CA LEU A 111 -3.18 10.99 2.21
C LEU A 111 -3.58 10.88 0.74
N LEU A 112 -4.79 10.41 0.43
CA LEU A 112 -5.31 10.33 -0.93
C LEU A 112 -5.42 11.72 -1.55
N ARG A 113 -5.86 12.73 -0.77
CA ARG A 113 -5.79 14.15 -1.16
C ARG A 113 -4.37 14.64 -1.41
N ALA A 114 -3.43 14.20 -0.58
CA ALA A 114 -2.02 14.56 -0.70
C ALA A 114 -1.34 13.89 -1.89
N PHE A 115 -1.84 12.73 -2.33
CA PHE A 115 -1.46 12.07 -3.58
C PHE A 115 -2.06 12.80 -4.80
N SER A 116 -3.38 13.03 -4.80
CA SER A 116 -4.06 13.75 -5.88
C SER A 116 -5.33 14.45 -5.42
N ARG A 117 -5.64 15.59 -6.04
CA ARG A 117 -6.91 16.31 -5.86
C ARG A 117 -7.94 15.94 -6.93
N GLU A 118 -7.56 15.13 -7.91
CA GLU A 118 -8.39 14.78 -9.04
C GLU A 118 -9.45 13.74 -8.67
N ARG A 119 -10.72 14.06 -8.92
CA ARG A 119 -11.87 13.23 -8.52
C ARG A 119 -11.81 11.81 -9.09
N VAL A 120 -11.23 11.66 -10.29
CA VAL A 120 -11.08 10.34 -10.95
C VAL A 120 -10.13 9.42 -10.17
N VAL A 121 -9.10 9.95 -9.53
CA VAL A 121 -8.20 9.18 -8.65
C VAL A 121 -8.94 8.72 -7.41
N TRP A 122 -9.75 9.61 -6.83
CA TRP A 122 -10.58 9.29 -5.67
C TRP A 122 -11.59 8.21 -5.99
N ALA A 123 -12.30 8.32 -7.11
CA ALA A 123 -13.25 7.30 -7.55
C ALA A 123 -12.57 5.94 -7.78
N ALA A 124 -11.41 5.92 -8.43
CA ALA A 124 -10.66 4.69 -8.69
C ALA A 124 -10.31 3.93 -7.39
N VAL A 125 -9.90 4.66 -6.35
CA VAL A 125 -9.53 4.07 -5.06
C VAL A 125 -10.76 3.77 -4.20
N LEU A 126 -11.68 4.72 -4.04
CA LEU A 126 -12.78 4.59 -3.07
C LEU A 126 -13.87 3.59 -3.49
N VAL A 127 -14.02 3.29 -4.77
CA VAL A 127 -14.95 2.25 -5.25
C VAL A 127 -14.35 0.84 -5.10
N SER A 128 -13.05 0.72 -4.85
CA SER A 128 -12.42 -0.59 -4.66
C SER A 128 -12.79 -1.24 -3.33
N CYS A 129 -12.64 -2.57 -3.25
CA CYS A 129 -12.90 -3.27 -1.99
C CYS A 129 -11.96 -2.85 -0.84
N LEU A 130 -10.81 -2.22 -1.15
CA LEU A 130 -9.90 -1.66 -0.14
C LEU A 130 -10.60 -0.73 0.84
N THR A 131 -11.61 0.04 0.38
CA THR A 131 -12.36 0.98 1.22
C THR A 131 -13.08 0.28 2.37
N TRP A 132 -13.48 -0.98 2.20
CA TRP A 132 -14.16 -1.75 3.24
C TRP A 132 -13.27 -2.08 4.43
N ASN A 133 -11.93 -2.03 4.29
CA ASN A 133 -11.00 -2.15 5.42
C ASN A 133 -11.16 -1.02 6.45
N PHE A 134 -11.83 0.08 6.08
CA PHE A 134 -12.08 1.21 6.97
C PHE A 134 -13.48 1.16 7.59
N VAL A 135 -14.36 0.29 7.10
CA VAL A 135 -15.76 0.20 7.54
C VAL A 135 -15.88 -0.81 8.67
N GLY A 136 -15.42 -0.44 9.86
CA GLY A 136 -15.57 -1.27 11.07
C GLY A 136 -14.92 -2.66 10.99
N HIS A 137 -13.96 -2.83 10.08
CA HIS A 137 -13.31 -4.11 9.81
C HIS A 137 -12.44 -4.55 11.00
N ILE A 138 -12.54 -5.84 11.35
CA ILE A 138 -11.94 -6.41 12.56
C ILE A 138 -10.63 -7.13 12.21
N GLU A 139 -9.77 -6.44 11.45
CA GLU A 139 -8.38 -6.79 11.18
C GLU A 139 -7.56 -5.51 11.01
N LEU A 140 -6.24 -5.61 11.05
CA LEU A 140 -5.37 -4.42 11.16
C LEU A 140 -4.90 -3.85 9.81
N TYR A 141 -5.50 -4.30 8.71
CA TYR A 141 -5.21 -3.89 7.34
C TYR A 141 -5.47 -2.41 7.04
N GLY A 142 -6.40 -1.78 7.76
CA GLY A 142 -6.67 -0.34 7.59
C GLY A 142 -5.42 0.52 7.84
N ALA A 143 -4.66 0.20 8.89
CA ALA A 143 -3.40 0.89 9.18
C ALA A 143 -2.37 0.64 8.07
N THR A 144 -2.27 -0.59 7.57
CA THR A 144 -1.38 -0.98 6.46
C THR A 144 -1.67 -0.20 5.18
N ALA A 145 -2.94 -0.06 4.79
CA ALA A 145 -3.34 0.70 3.61
C ALA A 145 -2.87 2.16 3.67
N VAL A 146 -2.98 2.78 4.85
CA VAL A 146 -2.54 4.17 5.09
C VAL A 146 -1.04 4.33 4.84
N VAL A 147 -0.22 3.46 5.45
CA VAL A 147 1.24 3.58 5.36
C VAL A 147 1.78 3.09 4.01
N LEU A 148 1.10 2.15 3.34
CA LEU A 148 1.38 1.81 1.94
C LEU A 148 1.09 2.99 1.00
N LEU A 149 -0.05 3.68 1.18
CA LEU A 149 -0.34 4.89 0.42
C LEU A 149 0.71 5.98 0.67
N LEU A 150 1.15 6.17 1.92
CA LEU A 150 2.25 7.07 2.26
C LEU A 150 3.54 6.67 1.51
N TYR A 151 3.91 5.39 1.55
CA TYR A 151 5.07 4.87 0.83
C TYR A 151 5.00 5.17 -0.67
N PHE A 152 3.87 4.91 -1.33
CA PHE A 152 3.68 5.22 -2.74
C PHE A 152 3.73 6.72 -3.05
N ILE A 153 3.17 7.58 -2.18
CA ILE A 153 3.29 9.04 -2.30
C ILE A 153 4.77 9.45 -2.26
N VAL A 154 5.54 8.92 -1.32
CA VAL A 154 6.96 9.26 -1.14
C VAL A 154 7.79 8.78 -2.35
N LEU A 155 7.52 7.58 -2.87
CA LEU A 155 8.15 7.07 -4.09
C LEU A 155 7.90 7.98 -5.31
N VAL A 156 6.64 8.36 -5.54
CA VAL A 156 6.28 9.23 -6.67
C VAL A 156 6.95 10.60 -6.53
N ARG A 157 6.91 11.19 -5.33
CA ARG A 157 7.53 12.49 -5.03
C ARG A 157 9.06 12.49 -5.14
N ALA A 158 9.72 11.36 -4.95
CA ALA A 158 11.16 11.21 -5.13
C ALA A 158 11.56 11.16 -6.62
N LEU A 159 10.61 10.89 -7.51
CA LEU A 159 10.82 10.85 -8.96
C LEU A 159 10.29 12.09 -9.69
N GLU A 160 9.64 13.03 -8.99
CA GLU A 160 9.23 14.32 -9.56
C GLU A 160 10.45 15.10 -10.08
N PRO A 161 10.29 15.97 -11.11
CA PRO A 161 11.39 16.76 -11.67
C PRO A 161 12.14 17.60 -10.62
N THR A 162 11.41 18.08 -9.61
CA THR A 162 11.97 18.66 -8.40
C THR A 162 11.68 17.71 -7.24
N PRO A 163 12.60 16.79 -6.88
CA PRO A 163 12.32 15.78 -5.87
C PRO A 163 11.95 16.41 -4.53
N ARG A 164 10.81 16.00 -3.98
CA ARG A 164 10.33 16.43 -2.66
C ARG A 164 10.50 15.36 -1.59
N ALA A 165 11.11 14.25 -1.97
CA ALA A 165 11.39 13.11 -1.12
C ALA A 165 12.72 12.46 -1.49
N THR A 166 13.33 11.78 -0.52
CA THR A 166 14.57 11.02 -0.70
C THR A 166 14.33 9.51 -0.68
N PRO A 167 15.28 8.69 -1.20
CA PRO A 167 15.20 7.24 -1.10
C PRO A 167 15.12 6.74 0.35
N VAL A 168 15.82 7.42 1.27
CA VAL A 168 15.76 7.08 2.70
C VAL A 168 14.37 7.32 3.27
N GLN A 169 13.69 8.41 2.92
CA GLN A 169 12.31 8.63 3.35
C GLN A 169 11.36 7.56 2.78
N ALA A 170 11.57 7.13 1.53
CA ALA A 170 10.79 6.05 0.93
C ALA A 170 11.04 4.71 1.66
N ALA A 171 12.29 4.40 1.99
CA ALA A 171 12.66 3.20 2.75
C ALA A 171 12.09 3.22 4.18
N LEU A 172 12.09 4.38 4.85
CA LEU A 172 11.46 4.53 6.16
C LEU A 172 9.94 4.37 6.09
N ALA A 173 9.29 4.90 5.06
CA ALA A 173 7.86 4.69 4.84
C ALA A 173 7.54 3.21 4.57
N LEU A 174 8.39 2.50 3.82
CA LEU A 174 8.29 1.05 3.63
C LEU A 174 8.48 0.29 4.94
N ALA A 175 9.48 0.66 5.75
CA ALA A 175 9.71 0.05 7.05
C ALA A 175 8.54 0.26 8.01
N LEU A 176 7.94 1.45 7.99
CA LEU A 176 6.71 1.71 8.73
C LEU A 176 5.56 0.83 8.23
N ALA A 177 5.41 0.67 6.91
CA ALA A 177 4.41 -0.22 6.34
C ALA A 177 4.64 -1.69 6.72
N PHE A 178 5.87 -2.15 6.65
CA PHE A 178 6.29 -3.47 7.10
C PHE A 178 5.98 -3.72 8.57
N MET A 179 6.20 -2.73 9.43
CA MET A 179 5.86 -2.81 10.86
C MET A 179 4.36 -2.85 11.11
N THR A 180 3.53 -2.28 10.21
CA THR A 180 2.07 -2.48 10.30
C THR A 180 1.63 -3.82 9.75
N HIS A 181 2.28 -4.34 8.70
CA HIS A 181 2.04 -5.68 8.18
C HIS A 181 3.17 -6.11 7.24
N LYS A 182 3.71 -7.31 7.43
CA LYS A 182 4.90 -7.80 6.69
C LYS A 182 4.72 -7.92 5.18
N LEU A 183 3.49 -8.12 4.71
CA LEU A 183 3.16 -8.10 3.27
C LEU A 183 3.66 -6.84 2.55
N ALA A 184 3.79 -5.71 3.25
CA ALA A 184 4.32 -4.50 2.65
C ALA A 184 5.72 -4.69 2.06
N PHE A 185 6.51 -5.64 2.58
CA PHE A 185 7.84 -5.96 2.04
C PHE A 185 7.80 -6.45 0.60
N PHE A 186 6.69 -7.04 0.14
CA PHE A 186 6.56 -7.43 -1.27
C PHE A 186 6.72 -6.25 -2.21
N PHE A 187 6.34 -5.03 -1.79
CA PHE A 187 6.50 -3.83 -2.60
C PHE A 187 7.90 -3.23 -2.55
N ALA A 188 8.84 -3.78 -1.77
CA ALA A 188 10.22 -3.31 -1.68
C ALA A 188 10.92 -3.12 -3.04
N PRO A 189 10.75 -4.00 -4.06
CA PRO A 189 11.38 -3.80 -5.36
C PRO A 189 10.98 -2.49 -6.07
N ALA A 190 9.84 -1.87 -5.72
CA ALA A 190 9.48 -0.55 -6.25
C ALA A 190 10.47 0.55 -5.83
N LEU A 191 11.21 0.39 -4.71
CA LEU A 191 12.31 1.30 -4.33
C LEU A 191 13.43 1.34 -5.36
N LEU A 192 13.67 0.24 -6.09
CA LEU A 192 14.72 0.16 -7.10
C LEU A 192 14.49 1.15 -8.24
N CYS A 193 13.24 1.58 -8.47
CA CYS A 193 12.92 2.62 -9.43
C CYS A 193 13.62 3.95 -9.11
N LEU A 194 13.95 4.22 -7.84
CA LEU A 194 14.69 5.41 -7.43
C LEU A 194 16.18 5.32 -7.79
N ALA A 195 16.73 4.11 -7.98
CA ALA A 195 18.14 3.89 -8.30
C ALA A 195 18.49 4.24 -9.74
N PHE A 196 17.50 4.22 -10.64
CA PHE A 196 17.73 4.35 -12.06
C PHE A 196 17.05 5.58 -12.64
N ARG A 197 17.73 6.23 -13.58
CA ARG A 197 17.17 7.25 -14.47
C ARG A 197 17.42 6.85 -15.91
N ARG A 198 16.53 7.24 -16.82
CA ARG A 198 16.70 7.00 -18.26
C ARG A 198 17.25 8.27 -18.91
N ILE A 199 18.45 8.18 -19.50
CA ILE A 199 19.13 9.26 -20.23
C ILE A 199 19.41 8.73 -21.63
N ASP A 200 18.96 9.44 -22.67
CA ASP A 200 19.12 9.05 -24.08
C ASP A 200 18.71 7.61 -24.38
N GLY A 201 17.60 7.19 -23.75
CA GLY A 201 17.08 5.83 -23.89
C GLY A 201 17.81 4.76 -23.07
N ARG A 202 18.98 5.05 -22.48
CA ARG A 202 19.75 4.13 -21.63
C ARG A 202 19.47 4.33 -20.15
N TRP A 203 19.44 3.24 -19.39
CA TRP A 203 19.35 3.29 -17.93
C TRP A 203 20.71 3.64 -17.33
N ARG A 204 20.75 4.63 -16.46
CA ARG A 204 21.93 5.03 -15.69
C ARG A 204 21.57 5.08 -14.22
N VAL A 205 22.56 4.83 -13.36
CA VAL A 205 22.39 5.03 -11.92
C VAL A 205 22.14 6.52 -11.66
N ARG A 206 21.10 6.82 -10.88
CA ARG A 206 20.76 8.19 -10.50
C ARG A 206 21.76 8.67 -9.44
N PRO A 207 22.39 9.84 -9.62
CA PRO A 207 23.32 10.39 -8.64
C PRO A 207 22.51 10.96 -7.46
N TRP A 208 22.29 10.14 -6.44
CA TRP A 208 21.81 10.62 -5.14
C TRP A 208 22.99 11.11 -4.31
N PRO A 209 22.78 11.97 -3.30
CA PRO A 209 23.82 12.33 -2.34
C PRO A 209 24.52 11.08 -1.79
N ALA A 210 25.82 11.18 -1.55
CA ALA A 210 26.63 10.06 -1.05
C ALA A 210 25.96 9.41 0.18
N ARG A 211 26.05 8.07 0.27
CA ARG A 211 25.53 7.24 1.37
C ARG A 211 24.00 7.12 1.49
N GLN A 212 23.20 7.72 0.60
CA GLN A 212 21.74 7.51 0.64
C GLN A 212 21.38 6.03 0.44
N TRP A 213 22.01 5.37 -0.53
CA TRP A 213 21.79 3.94 -0.80
C TRP A 213 22.31 3.03 0.31
N GLU A 214 23.41 3.39 0.96
CA GLU A 214 23.90 2.68 2.15
C GLU A 214 22.86 2.70 3.26
N LYS A 215 22.26 3.87 3.54
CA LYS A 215 21.18 4.01 4.53
C LYS A 215 19.93 3.22 4.15
N VAL A 216 19.54 3.26 2.87
CA VAL A 216 18.42 2.44 2.37
C VAL A 216 18.71 0.95 2.62
N LEU A 217 19.91 0.48 2.27
CA LEU A 217 20.32 -0.90 2.47
C LEU A 217 20.30 -1.30 3.96
N LEU A 218 20.80 -0.43 4.85
CA LEU A 218 20.74 -0.66 6.30
C LEU A 218 19.30 -0.78 6.81
N ILE A 219 18.36 0.02 6.28
CA ILE A 219 16.94 -0.08 6.63
C ILE A 219 16.35 -1.42 6.14
N ILE A 220 16.66 -1.84 4.90
CA ILE A 220 16.22 -3.14 4.37
C ILE A 220 16.77 -4.29 5.20
N ILE A 221 18.08 -4.28 5.49
CA ILE A 221 18.73 -5.27 6.35
C ILE A 221 18.09 -5.30 7.73
N GLY A 222 17.78 -4.13 8.31
CA GLY A 222 17.09 -4.02 9.58
C GLY A 222 15.72 -4.71 9.58
N MET A 223 14.92 -4.51 8.53
CA MET A 223 13.63 -5.23 8.38
C MET A 223 13.83 -6.74 8.31
N CYS A 224 14.75 -7.21 7.47
CA CYS A 224 15.06 -8.63 7.35
C CYS A 224 15.57 -9.22 8.68
N ALA A 225 16.40 -8.48 9.42
CA ALA A 225 16.89 -8.91 10.72
C ALA A 225 15.76 -9.04 11.74
N LEU A 226 14.83 -8.07 11.78
CA LEU A 226 13.62 -8.15 12.60
C LEU A 226 12.75 -9.36 12.24
N ASP A 227 12.67 -9.71 10.96
CA ASP A 227 11.99 -10.91 10.47
C ASP A 227 12.64 -12.21 10.90
N LEU A 228 13.96 -12.23 11.07
CA LEU A 228 14.73 -13.39 11.48
C LEU A 228 14.73 -13.63 12.99
N LEU A 229 14.47 -12.60 13.81
CA LEU A 229 14.43 -12.72 15.28
C LEU A 229 13.60 -13.90 15.80
N PRO A 230 12.40 -14.19 15.26
CA PRO A 230 11.58 -15.30 15.75
C PRO A 230 12.19 -16.66 15.40
N ALA A 231 12.76 -16.79 14.21
CA ALA A 231 13.48 -18.00 13.80
C ALA A 231 14.73 -18.22 14.68
N ILE A 232 15.48 -17.16 14.99
CA ILE A 232 16.62 -17.21 15.90
C ILE A 232 16.18 -17.60 17.31
N ALA A 233 15.10 -17.00 17.82
CA ALA A 233 14.58 -17.33 19.14
C ALA A 233 14.13 -18.79 19.25
N ASN A 234 13.50 -19.32 18.19
CA ASN A 234 13.15 -20.74 18.10
C ASN A 234 14.38 -21.65 18.09
N LEU A 235 15.44 -21.29 17.34
CA LEU A 235 16.71 -22.03 17.34
C LEU A 235 17.37 -22.08 18.73
N LEU A 236 17.12 -21.07 19.56
CA LEU A 236 17.66 -20.96 20.92
C LEU A 236 16.75 -21.59 21.99
N ASP A 237 15.68 -22.32 21.60
CA ASP A 237 14.60 -22.83 22.47
C ASP A 237 14.06 -21.75 23.43
N ILE A 238 14.05 -20.49 22.99
CA ILE A 238 13.43 -19.38 23.70
C ILE A 238 11.93 -19.49 23.45
N ARG A 239 11.28 -20.36 24.23
CA ARG A 239 9.83 -20.58 24.21
C ARG A 239 9.13 -19.26 24.55
N GLY A 240 8.36 -18.74 23.60
CA GLY A 240 7.63 -17.47 23.73
C GLY A 240 7.81 -16.52 22.55
N LEU A 241 8.83 -16.71 21.71
CA LEU A 241 9.06 -15.90 20.50
C LEU A 241 8.70 -16.68 19.22
N LEU A 242 7.39 -16.73 18.98
CA LEU A 242 6.71 -16.57 17.69
C LEU A 242 7.15 -17.36 16.43
N TYR A 243 6.15 -17.95 15.78
CA TYR A 243 6.24 -18.64 14.50
C TYR A 243 5.78 -17.71 13.37
N ILE A 244 6.56 -17.53 12.30
CA ILE A 244 6.03 -17.07 11.00
C ILE A 244 6.52 -18.07 9.97
N THR A 245 5.62 -18.95 9.53
CA THR A 245 5.90 -19.87 8.42
C THR A 245 5.41 -19.25 7.11
N PHE A 246 6.36 -18.68 6.36
CA PHE A 246 6.21 -18.51 4.90
C PHE A 246 6.47 -19.84 4.15
N THR A 247 6.95 -20.87 4.85
CA THR A 247 7.57 -22.06 4.24
C THR A 247 6.62 -23.23 3.99
N GLU A 248 5.48 -23.34 4.67
CA GLU A 248 4.58 -24.49 4.46
C GLU A 248 3.74 -24.35 3.18
N GLY A 249 3.33 -23.12 2.82
CA GLY A 249 2.42 -22.90 1.70
C GLY A 249 3.02 -23.17 0.31
N LEU A 250 4.31 -22.89 0.06
CA LEU A 250 4.86 -22.99 -1.31
C LEU A 250 4.88 -24.44 -1.83
N LEU A 251 5.16 -25.42 -0.96
CA LEU A 251 5.12 -26.84 -1.32
C LEU A 251 3.66 -27.31 -1.50
N ASP A 252 2.75 -26.84 -0.66
CA ASP A 252 1.30 -27.09 -0.79
C ASP A 252 0.71 -26.47 -2.06
N MET A 253 1.34 -25.43 -2.62
CA MET A 253 0.93 -24.80 -3.88
C MET A 253 1.42 -25.53 -5.13
N LEU A 254 2.57 -26.21 -5.04
CA LEU A 254 3.20 -26.91 -6.16
C LEU A 254 2.78 -28.38 -6.24
N THR A 255 2.19 -28.92 -5.16
CA THR A 255 1.74 -30.31 -5.09
C THR A 255 0.23 -30.36 -4.88
N PRO A 256 -0.48 -31.32 -5.51
CA PRO A 256 -1.86 -31.58 -5.14
C PRO A 256 -1.93 -31.84 -3.63
N PRO A 257 -2.91 -31.27 -2.91
CA PRO A 257 -3.04 -31.50 -1.48
C PRO A 257 -3.12 -33.01 -1.20
N SER A 258 -2.45 -33.47 -0.14
CA SER A 258 -2.57 -34.86 0.28
C SER A 258 -4.05 -35.21 0.53
N ARG A 259 -4.47 -36.45 0.28
CA ARG A 259 -5.87 -36.86 0.49
C ARG A 259 -6.37 -36.57 1.91
N GLY A 260 -5.50 -36.70 2.92
CA GLY A 260 -5.84 -36.37 4.31
C GLY A 260 -6.05 -34.88 4.54
N TRP A 261 -5.27 -34.02 3.89
CA TRP A 261 -5.43 -32.57 3.95
C TRP A 261 -6.67 -32.10 3.17
N ALA A 262 -6.89 -32.64 1.98
CA ALA A 262 -8.10 -32.40 1.20
C ALA A 262 -9.36 -32.79 1.99
N PHE A 263 -9.35 -33.95 2.66
CA PHE A 263 -10.45 -34.40 3.51
C PHE A 263 -10.63 -33.51 4.76
N TRP A 264 -9.54 -33.07 5.39
CA TRP A 264 -9.58 -32.12 6.52
C TRP A 264 -10.17 -30.76 6.10
N VAL A 265 -9.81 -30.27 4.92
CA VAL A 265 -10.36 -29.03 4.33
C VAL A 265 -11.83 -29.22 3.95
N GLU A 266 -12.18 -30.31 3.25
CA GLU A 266 -13.56 -30.63 2.85
C GLU A 266 -14.48 -30.78 4.06
N SER A 267 -14.03 -31.46 5.11
CA SER A 267 -14.77 -31.62 6.39
C SER A 267 -14.89 -30.34 7.20
N ARG A 268 -14.17 -29.28 6.83
CA ARG A 268 -14.32 -27.91 7.38
C ARG A 268 -14.88 -26.93 6.35
N ASN A 269 -15.26 -27.42 5.16
CA ASN A 269 -15.80 -26.62 4.06
C ASN A 269 -17.33 -26.45 4.15
N ASP A 270 -17.97 -26.88 5.24
CA ASP A 270 -19.40 -26.70 5.49
C ASP A 270 -19.86 -25.22 5.43
N THR A 271 -18.91 -24.28 5.42
CA THR A 271 -19.11 -22.83 5.32
C THR A 271 -18.61 -22.22 4.01
N GLY A 272 -18.02 -23.00 3.09
CA GLY A 272 -17.37 -22.48 1.88
C GLY A 272 -16.08 -21.69 2.16
N MET A 273 -15.48 -21.85 3.34
CA MET A 273 -14.37 -21.01 3.81
C MET A 273 -12.99 -21.47 3.36
N TYR A 274 -12.75 -22.74 3.02
CA TYR A 274 -11.41 -23.21 2.67
C TYR A 274 -11.38 -23.75 1.25
N PHE A 275 -10.56 -23.17 0.38
CA PHE A 275 -10.38 -23.64 -0.99
C PHE A 275 -8.98 -24.18 -1.16
N LEU A 276 -8.87 -25.40 -1.67
CA LEU A 276 -7.64 -25.94 -2.24
C LEU A 276 -7.81 -26.00 -3.75
N PHE A 277 -7.05 -25.20 -4.48
CA PHE A 277 -7.02 -25.25 -5.93
C PHE A 277 -5.59 -25.34 -6.45
N THR A 278 -5.40 -26.18 -7.47
CA THR A 278 -4.14 -26.22 -8.22
C THR A 278 -3.95 -24.90 -8.95
N LEU A 279 -2.72 -24.36 -8.92
CA LEU A 279 -2.36 -23.16 -9.67
C LEU A 279 -2.74 -23.32 -11.15
N GLY A 280 -3.50 -22.36 -11.66
CA GLY A 280 -3.98 -22.32 -13.05
C GLY A 280 -5.27 -23.09 -13.33
N SER A 281 -5.83 -23.79 -12.34
CA SER A 281 -7.16 -24.39 -12.47
C SER A 281 -8.26 -23.33 -12.71
N PRO A 282 -9.42 -23.68 -13.29
CA PRO A 282 -10.52 -22.72 -13.50
C PRO A 282 -10.95 -22.00 -12.21
N LEU A 283 -10.96 -22.70 -11.07
CA LEU A 283 -11.30 -22.13 -9.77
C LEU A 283 -10.25 -21.14 -9.27
N HIS A 284 -8.97 -21.45 -9.46
CA HIS A 284 -7.88 -20.51 -9.17
C HIS A 284 -8.05 -19.22 -9.98
N LEU A 285 -8.24 -19.34 -11.29
CA LEU A 285 -8.40 -18.19 -12.17
C LEU A 285 -9.63 -17.37 -11.81
N ALA A 286 -10.74 -18.00 -11.44
CA ALA A 286 -11.94 -17.31 -10.99
C ALA A 286 -11.69 -16.47 -9.72
N HIS A 287 -10.97 -17.01 -8.73
CA HIS A 287 -10.59 -16.27 -7.52
C HIS A 287 -9.63 -15.13 -7.85
N PHE A 288 -8.56 -15.40 -8.60
CA PHE A 288 -7.59 -14.40 -9.04
C PHE A 288 -8.29 -13.21 -9.73
N PHE A 289 -9.12 -13.49 -10.75
CA PHE A 289 -9.82 -12.42 -11.47
C PHE A 289 -10.84 -11.71 -10.60
N GLY A 290 -11.58 -12.42 -9.75
CA GLY A 290 -12.55 -11.74 -8.89
C GLY A 290 -11.89 -10.88 -7.82
N PHE A 291 -10.74 -11.25 -7.25
CA PHE A 291 -9.98 -10.35 -6.36
C PHE A 291 -9.45 -9.13 -7.09
N VAL A 292 -8.93 -9.29 -8.30
CA VAL A 292 -8.44 -8.15 -9.10
C VAL A 292 -9.59 -7.22 -9.49
N VAL A 293 -10.74 -7.77 -9.88
CA VAL A 293 -11.93 -6.98 -10.25
C VAL A 293 -12.55 -6.30 -9.02
N ALA A 294 -12.66 -6.98 -7.88
CA ALA A 294 -13.18 -6.39 -6.65
C ALA A 294 -12.20 -5.33 -6.09
N GLY A 295 -10.90 -5.59 -6.19
CA GLY A 295 -9.84 -4.73 -5.70
C GLY A 295 -9.55 -3.52 -6.60
N ALA A 296 -9.94 -3.54 -7.88
CA ALA A 296 -9.72 -2.41 -8.78
C ALA A 296 -10.76 -2.30 -9.90
N PRO A 297 -12.07 -2.26 -9.58
CA PRO A 297 -13.12 -2.32 -10.61
C PRO A 297 -13.02 -1.15 -11.58
N VAL A 298 -12.91 0.07 -11.03
CA VAL A 298 -12.74 1.31 -11.81
C VAL A 298 -11.30 1.44 -12.31
N GLY A 299 -10.31 1.03 -11.50
CA GLY A 299 -8.89 1.09 -11.86
C GLY A 299 -8.56 0.32 -13.15
N LEU A 300 -9.10 -0.88 -13.33
CA LEU A 300 -8.88 -1.68 -14.53
C LEU A 300 -9.41 -1.00 -15.80
N VAL A 301 -10.64 -0.46 -15.73
CA VAL A 301 -11.26 0.25 -16.86
C VAL A 301 -10.46 1.51 -17.20
N LEU A 302 -10.10 2.30 -16.20
CA LEU A 302 -9.31 3.51 -16.41
C LEU A 302 -7.92 3.20 -16.97
N LEU A 303 -7.28 2.13 -16.50
CA LEU A 303 -5.99 1.70 -17.03
C LEU A 303 -6.11 1.27 -18.49
N ALA A 304 -7.10 0.46 -18.84
CA ALA A 304 -7.34 0.03 -20.22
C ALA A 304 -7.54 1.21 -21.18
N LEU A 305 -8.25 2.26 -20.73
CA LEU A 305 -8.48 3.46 -21.54
C LEU A 305 -7.28 4.41 -21.59
N ASN A 306 -6.44 4.45 -20.56
CA ASN A 306 -5.42 5.48 -20.39
C ASN A 306 -3.98 4.97 -20.30
N TRP A 307 -3.70 3.67 -20.49
CA TRP A 307 -2.34 3.11 -20.34
C TRP A 307 -1.30 3.81 -21.20
N ARG A 308 -1.67 4.29 -22.40
CA ARG A 308 -0.79 5.03 -23.31
C ARG A 308 -0.31 6.38 -22.77
N ARG A 309 -0.98 6.91 -21.74
CA ARG A 309 -0.62 8.15 -21.04
C ARG A 309 0.45 7.94 -19.97
N ILE A 310 0.75 6.69 -19.60
CA ILE A 310 1.80 6.35 -18.64
C ILE A 310 3.16 6.46 -19.35
N ARG A 311 3.76 7.64 -19.31
CA ARG A 311 5.04 7.94 -20.01
C ARG A 311 6.11 8.52 -19.10
N SER A 312 5.72 9.00 -17.93
CA SER A 312 6.62 9.61 -16.94
C SER A 312 7.35 8.55 -16.10
N ALA A 313 8.59 8.85 -15.72
CA ALA A 313 9.34 8.05 -14.75
C ALA A 313 8.65 8.01 -13.38
N THR A 314 7.88 9.04 -13.02
CA THR A 314 7.10 9.09 -11.76
C THR A 314 6.08 7.97 -11.62
N ALA A 315 5.64 7.36 -12.73
CA ALA A 315 4.70 6.23 -12.70
C ALA A 315 5.39 4.89 -12.45
N ALA A 316 6.71 4.79 -12.68
CA ALA A 316 7.43 3.51 -12.67
C ALA A 316 7.29 2.73 -11.34
N PRO A 317 7.38 3.35 -10.15
CA PRO A 317 7.18 2.62 -8.89
C PRO A 317 5.79 2.03 -8.77
N LEU A 318 4.75 2.76 -9.23
CA LEU A 318 3.37 2.27 -9.18
C LEU A 318 3.14 1.14 -10.19
N VAL A 319 3.77 1.19 -11.37
CA VAL A 319 3.75 0.08 -12.34
C VAL A 319 4.37 -1.16 -11.71
N VAL A 320 5.59 -1.06 -11.16
CA VAL A 320 6.28 -2.17 -10.52
C VAL A 320 5.47 -2.73 -9.34
N ALA A 321 4.97 -1.86 -8.47
CA ALA A 321 4.14 -2.27 -7.34
C ALA A 321 2.82 -2.93 -7.79
N SER A 322 2.19 -2.45 -8.87
CA SER A 322 0.98 -3.08 -9.42
C SER A 322 1.28 -4.47 -9.96
N VAL A 323 2.36 -4.64 -10.72
CA VAL A 323 2.77 -5.95 -11.24
C VAL A 323 3.04 -6.92 -10.10
N ILE A 324 3.79 -6.49 -9.09
CA ILE A 324 4.06 -7.29 -7.88
C ILE A 324 2.76 -7.68 -7.18
N GLY A 325 1.84 -6.72 -6.98
CA GLY A 325 0.56 -6.97 -6.34
C GLY A 325 -0.27 -8.02 -7.10
N ILE A 326 -0.38 -7.87 -8.43
CA ILE A 326 -1.06 -8.85 -9.30
C ILE A 326 -0.37 -10.22 -9.28
N VAL A 327 0.95 -10.26 -9.40
CA VAL A 327 1.71 -11.52 -9.33
C VAL A 327 1.49 -12.18 -7.98
N TRP A 328 1.54 -11.43 -6.89
CA TRP A 328 1.28 -11.96 -5.56
C TRP A 328 -0.15 -12.49 -5.42
N ILE A 329 -1.19 -11.79 -5.89
CA ILE A 329 -2.58 -12.33 -5.91
C ILE A 329 -2.64 -13.63 -6.73
N PHE A 330 -1.92 -13.72 -7.84
CA PHE A 330 -1.88 -14.91 -8.70
C PHE A 330 -1.11 -16.08 -8.08
N VAL A 331 -0.01 -15.82 -7.39
CA VAL A 331 0.81 -16.87 -6.76
C VAL A 331 0.42 -17.10 -5.32
N TRP A 332 -0.63 -16.48 -4.80
CA TRP A 332 -1.10 -16.73 -3.46
C TRP A 332 -2.31 -17.63 -3.50
N HIS A 333 -2.31 -18.62 -2.64
CA HIS A 333 -3.40 -19.56 -2.50
C HIS A 333 -4.25 -19.13 -1.28
N PRO A 334 -5.45 -18.54 -1.48
CA PRO A 334 -6.29 -18.08 -0.38
C PRO A 334 -6.57 -19.25 0.53
N ARG A 335 -6.18 -19.14 1.79
CA ARG A 335 -6.44 -20.18 2.77
C ARG A 335 -7.92 -20.14 3.13
N ILE A 336 -8.51 -18.95 3.15
CA ILE A 336 -9.89 -18.72 3.62
C ILE A 336 -10.81 -18.22 2.47
N GLY A 337 -10.45 -18.55 1.23
CA GLY A 337 -11.25 -18.20 0.04
C GLY A 337 -11.46 -16.70 -0.10
N TRP A 338 -12.71 -16.30 -0.37
CA TRP A 338 -13.10 -14.90 -0.51
C TRP A 338 -12.96 -14.06 0.76
N LYS A 339 -12.79 -14.67 1.95
CA LYS A 339 -12.59 -13.90 3.19
C LYS A 339 -11.24 -13.18 3.25
N ASP A 340 -10.24 -13.66 2.51
CA ASP A 340 -8.93 -13.00 2.37
C ASP A 340 -8.99 -11.73 1.47
N TRP A 341 -10.19 -11.22 1.15
CA TRP A 341 -10.38 -10.06 0.27
C TRP A 341 -9.64 -8.82 0.75
N ASP A 342 -9.55 -8.65 2.07
CA ASP A 342 -8.90 -7.57 2.79
C ASP A 342 -7.38 -7.57 2.54
N LEU A 343 -6.75 -8.73 2.63
CA LEU A 343 -5.35 -8.99 2.31
C LEU A 343 -5.07 -8.65 0.84
N PHE A 344 -5.89 -9.16 -0.09
CA PHE A 344 -5.69 -8.94 -1.53
C PHE A 344 -5.97 -7.52 -2.00
N SER A 345 -6.85 -6.80 -1.31
CA SER A 345 -7.17 -5.40 -1.64
C SER A 345 -5.94 -4.48 -1.57
N MET A 346 -4.92 -4.85 -0.77
CA MET A 346 -3.64 -4.12 -0.71
C MET A 346 -2.83 -4.25 -2.00
N GLY A 347 -2.91 -5.42 -2.66
CA GLY A 347 -2.23 -5.71 -3.92
C GLY A 347 -2.71 -4.82 -5.07
N THR A 348 -3.96 -4.36 -5.02
CA THR A 348 -4.58 -3.55 -6.08
C THR A 348 -4.54 -2.05 -5.82
N LEU A 349 -4.18 -1.59 -4.61
CA LEU A 349 -3.99 -0.17 -4.31
C LEU A 349 -3.07 0.56 -5.32
N PRO A 350 -1.83 0.10 -5.61
CA PRO A 350 -0.97 0.78 -6.58
C PRO A 350 -1.58 0.83 -7.98
N LEU A 351 -2.38 -0.17 -8.37
CA LEU A 351 -3.07 -0.22 -9.66
C LEU A 351 -4.14 0.88 -9.76
N ASN A 352 -4.95 1.07 -8.71
CA ASN A 352 -5.95 2.13 -8.67
C ASN A 352 -5.30 3.53 -8.70
N LEU A 353 -4.20 3.73 -7.97
CA LEU A 353 -3.42 4.97 -7.99
C LEU A 353 -2.82 5.26 -9.37
N LEU A 354 -2.25 4.23 -10.01
CA LEU A 354 -1.68 4.31 -11.35
C LEU A 354 -2.74 4.67 -12.39
N ALA A 355 -3.85 3.94 -12.40
CA ALA A 355 -4.93 4.10 -13.36
C ALA A 355 -5.64 5.45 -13.22
N GLY A 356 -5.99 5.82 -11.99
CA GLY A 356 -6.56 7.13 -11.69
C GLY A 356 -5.60 8.26 -12.07
N GLY A 357 -4.32 8.13 -11.73
CA GLY A 357 -3.31 9.14 -12.05
C GLY A 357 -3.07 9.27 -13.56
N ALA A 358 -3.11 8.16 -14.30
CA ALA A 358 -3.05 8.16 -15.77
C ALA A 358 -4.27 8.86 -16.40
N ALA A 359 -5.47 8.57 -15.91
CA ALA A 359 -6.70 9.25 -16.36
C ALA A 359 -6.67 10.76 -16.05
N ALA A 360 -6.09 11.13 -14.91
CA ALA A 360 -5.86 12.51 -14.49
C ALA A 360 -4.71 13.22 -15.23
N GLY A 361 -3.97 12.54 -16.12
CA GLY A 361 -2.82 13.13 -16.83
C GLY A 361 -1.57 13.35 -15.97
N MET A 362 -1.49 12.79 -14.75
CA MET A 362 -0.36 12.96 -13.82
C MET A 362 0.95 12.36 -14.36
N PHE A 363 0.85 11.38 -15.26
CA PHE A 363 1.98 10.59 -15.74
C PHE A 363 2.33 10.85 -17.20
N GLU A 364 1.77 11.90 -17.80
CA GLU A 364 2.12 12.32 -19.15
C GLU A 364 3.50 12.99 -19.18
N ARG A 365 4.25 12.78 -20.26
CA ARG A 365 5.53 13.47 -20.46
C ARG A 365 5.22 14.92 -20.83
N ARG A 366 5.63 15.88 -19.99
CA ARG A 366 5.53 17.31 -20.33
C ARG A 366 6.48 17.60 -21.49
N VAL A 367 5.93 18.00 -22.63
CA VAL A 367 6.66 18.21 -23.89
C VAL A 367 7.73 19.31 -23.79
N GLY A 368 7.72 20.15 -22.75
CA GLY A 368 8.70 21.23 -22.55
C GLY A 368 10.00 20.85 -21.82
N SER A 369 10.09 19.74 -21.08
CA SER A 369 11.27 19.47 -20.23
C SER A 369 12.48 18.89 -20.99
N ALA A 370 12.27 18.42 -22.22
CA ALA A 370 13.36 17.88 -23.05
C ALA A 370 14.28 18.97 -23.61
N ALA A 371 13.81 20.22 -23.69
CA ALA A 371 14.63 21.35 -24.14
C ALA A 371 15.59 21.85 -23.05
N GLU A 372 15.25 21.66 -21.76
CA GLU A 372 16.10 22.08 -20.63
C GLU A 372 17.19 21.05 -20.31
N GLU A 373 16.94 19.75 -20.45
CA GLU A 373 17.96 18.71 -20.23
C GLU A 373 19.08 18.71 -21.30
N GLY A 374 18.84 19.34 -22.45
CA GLY A 374 19.86 19.53 -23.50
C GLY A 374 20.72 20.79 -23.35
N ALA A 375 20.34 21.73 -22.48
CA ALA A 375 20.98 23.05 -22.38
C ALA A 375 21.99 23.17 -21.22
N GLU A 376 21.95 22.29 -20.21
CA GLU A 376 22.91 22.29 -19.09
C GLU A 376 24.15 21.40 -19.33
N GLY A 377 24.36 20.93 -20.57
CA GLY A 377 25.39 19.95 -20.91
C GLY A 377 26.48 20.40 -21.89
N THR A 378 26.55 21.69 -22.27
CA THR A 378 27.64 22.24 -23.08
C THR A 378 28.62 23.05 -22.26
#